data_AF-A0A6I2GIA2-F1
#
_entry.id   AF-A0A6I2GIA2-F1
#
_cell.length_a   1.000
_cell.length_b   1.000
_cell.length_c   1.000
_cell.angle_alpha   90.00
_cell.angle_beta   90.00
_cell.angle_gamma   90.00
#
_symmetry.space_group_name_H-M   'P 1'
#
loop_
_entity.id
_entity.type
_entity.pdbx_description
1 polymer ?
#
loop_
_entity_poly.entity_id
_entity_poly.type
_entity_poly.pdbx_seq_one_letter_code
_entity_poly.pdbx_strand_id
1 'polypeptide(L)'
;MSVALTSRLDKVIRTIKTGGVRMDYQDIKQLLDHSSEQLIQLSETVARLSGALNELMEENNRLRMRNHELMSLVSQNYQTPATNNEEQSTAEQMEAVTDDNTSGKDRLQTFYDEGIHVCHPYFGSQRYPDEECMFCQGVLDGLDHN
;
A
#
# COMPACT_ATOMS: atom_id res chain seq x y z
N MET A 1 35.17 -67.41 22.06
CA MET A 1 34.81 -66.00 22.37
C MET A 1 34.68 -65.09 21.13
N SER A 2 35.05 -65.53 19.92
CA SER A 2 35.05 -64.69 18.70
C SER A 2 33.67 -64.45 18.07
N VAL A 3 32.72 -65.38 18.20
CA VAL A 3 31.37 -65.31 17.58
C VAL A 3 30.43 -64.32 18.29
N ALA A 4 30.67 -64.05 19.58
CA ALA A 4 29.89 -63.09 20.36
C ALA A 4 30.26 -61.63 20.03
N LEU A 5 31.50 -61.38 19.59
CA LEU A 5 31.95 -60.05 19.17
C LEU A 5 31.38 -59.66 17.81
N THR A 6 31.31 -60.59 16.86
CA THR A 6 30.76 -60.36 15.51
C THR A 6 29.26 -60.08 15.53
N SER A 7 28.50 -60.82 16.34
CA SER A 7 27.06 -60.58 16.54
C SER A 7 26.74 -59.19 17.11
N ARG A 8 27.58 -58.70 18.04
CA ARG A 8 27.43 -57.36 18.63
C ARG A 8 27.77 -56.26 17.63
N LEU A 9 28.81 -56.42 16.84
CA LEU A 9 29.17 -55.51 15.74
C LEU A 9 28.08 -55.45 14.67
N ASP A 10 27.52 -56.59 14.25
CA ASP A 10 26.42 -56.63 13.28
C ASP A 10 25.12 -56.03 13.80
N LYS A 11 24.87 -56.10 15.11
CA LYS A 11 23.71 -55.46 15.74
C LYS A 11 23.89 -53.94 15.75
N VAL A 12 25.06 -53.44 16.14
CA VAL A 12 25.40 -52.02 16.15
C VAL A 12 25.38 -51.42 14.74
N ILE A 13 25.94 -52.10 13.74
CA ILE A 13 25.91 -51.64 12.34
C ILE A 13 24.48 -51.58 11.80
N ARG A 14 23.61 -52.53 12.17
CA ARG A 14 22.17 -52.48 11.81
C ARG A 14 21.47 -51.32 12.50
N THR A 15 21.71 -51.08 13.78
CA THR A 15 21.12 -49.96 14.52
C THR A 15 21.57 -48.61 13.98
N ILE A 16 22.81 -48.49 13.50
CA ILE A 16 23.33 -47.26 12.86
C ILE A 16 22.72 -47.07 11.45
N LYS A 17 22.54 -48.15 10.68
CA LYS A 17 21.88 -48.08 9.35
C LYS A 17 20.39 -47.75 9.42
N THR A 18 19.71 -48.08 10.52
CA THR A 18 18.30 -47.73 10.75
C THR A 18 18.12 -46.42 11.54
N GLY A 19 19.17 -45.90 12.17
CA GLY A 19 19.12 -44.73 13.05
C GLY A 19 19.50 -43.39 12.41
N GLY A 20 19.87 -43.38 11.13
CA GLY A 20 20.01 -42.15 10.35
C GLY A 20 18.66 -41.72 9.81
N VAL A 21 18.17 -40.56 10.24
CA VAL A 21 16.93 -39.93 9.77
C VAL A 21 16.96 -39.84 8.25
N ARG A 22 16.33 -40.81 7.60
CA ARG A 22 16.07 -40.80 6.18
C ARG A 22 14.58 -40.54 6.08
N MET A 23 14.20 -39.28 5.96
CA MET A 23 12.81 -38.91 5.68
C MET A 23 12.35 -39.74 4.48
N ASP A 24 11.25 -40.46 4.64
CA ASP A 24 10.73 -41.29 3.56
C ASP A 24 10.28 -40.35 2.42
N TYR A 25 10.31 -40.84 1.18
CA TYR A 25 9.84 -40.08 0.02
C TYR A 25 8.41 -39.56 0.24
N GLN A 26 7.58 -40.34 0.93
CA GLN A 26 6.22 -39.94 1.31
C GLN A 26 6.20 -38.79 2.33
N ASP A 27 7.07 -38.81 3.34
CA ASP A 27 7.17 -37.73 4.34
C ASP A 27 7.63 -36.42 3.69
N ILE A 28 8.61 -36.49 2.79
CA ILE A 28 9.11 -35.33 2.05
C ILE A 28 8.02 -34.78 1.13
N LYS A 29 7.26 -35.65 0.46
CA LYS A 29 6.15 -35.23 -0.39
C LYS A 29 5.05 -34.55 0.42
N GLN A 30 4.66 -35.12 1.57
CA GLN A 30 3.64 -34.52 2.44
C GLN A 30 4.08 -33.16 2.98
N LEU A 31 5.34 -33.01 3.37
CA LEU A 31 5.88 -31.72 3.80
C LEU A 31 5.87 -30.70 2.66
N LEU A 32 6.21 -31.12 1.43
CA LEU A 32 6.17 -30.26 0.25
C LEU A 32 4.73 -29.84 -0.08
N ASP A 33 3.78 -30.78 -0.08
CA ASP A 33 2.36 -30.50 -0.32
C ASP A 33 1.83 -29.49 0.72
N HIS A 34 2.12 -29.73 2.01
CA HIS A 34 1.73 -28.82 3.10
C HIS A 34 2.36 -27.44 2.95
N SER A 35 3.66 -27.37 2.67
CA SER A 35 4.34 -26.09 2.44
C SER A 35 3.76 -25.35 1.22
N SER A 36 3.36 -26.08 0.18
CA SER A 36 2.72 -25.49 -1.01
C SER A 36 1.35 -24.89 -0.65
N GLU A 37 0.55 -25.59 0.16
CA GLU A 37 -0.73 -25.07 0.66
C GLU A 37 -0.54 -23.80 1.49
N GLN A 38 0.47 -23.77 2.38
CA GLN A 38 0.79 -22.58 3.16
C GLN A 38 1.21 -21.38 2.29
N LEU A 39 1.97 -21.61 1.22
CA LEU A 39 2.34 -20.55 0.27
C LEU A 39 1.12 -19.99 -0.47
N ILE A 40 0.17 -20.85 -0.85
CA ILE A 40 -1.09 -20.41 -1.48
C ILE A 40 -1.89 -19.54 -0.50
N GLN A 41 -2.07 -19.99 0.74
CA GLN A 41 -2.78 -19.22 1.77
C GLN A 41 -2.11 -17.88 2.08
N LEU A 42 -0.77 -17.85 2.09
CA LEU A 42 -0.01 -16.61 2.25
C LEU A 42 -0.25 -15.67 1.06
N SER A 43 -0.18 -16.18 -0.16
CA SER A 43 -0.45 -15.40 -1.38
C SER A 43 -1.85 -14.80 -1.36
N GLU A 44 -2.87 -15.58 -0.98
CA GLU A 44 -4.25 -15.08 -0.82
C GLU A 44 -4.34 -13.98 0.25
N THR A 45 -3.62 -14.14 1.36
CA THR A 45 -3.59 -13.14 2.43
C THR A 45 -2.94 -11.84 1.95
N VAL A 46 -1.83 -11.92 1.21
CA VAL A 46 -1.19 -10.75 0.61
C VAL A 46 -2.14 -10.05 -0.37
N ALA A 47 -2.85 -10.80 -1.22
CA ALA A 47 -3.83 -10.24 -2.14
C ALA A 47 -4.95 -9.49 -1.40
N ARG A 48 -5.50 -10.07 -0.32
CA ARG A 48 -6.51 -9.40 0.53
C ARG A 48 -5.98 -8.13 1.17
N LEU A 49 -4.75 -8.16 1.70
CA LEU A 49 -4.14 -6.98 2.33
C LEU A 49 -3.87 -5.87 1.32
N SER A 50 -3.41 -6.23 0.11
CA SER A 50 -3.24 -5.27 -0.98
C SER A 50 -4.56 -4.60 -1.37
N GLY A 51 -5.65 -5.37 -1.44
CA GLY A 51 -6.98 -4.82 -1.69
C GLY A 51 -7.42 -3.84 -0.60
N ALA A 52 -7.30 -4.23 0.66
CA ALA A 52 -7.64 -3.36 1.79
C ALA A 52 -6.77 -2.09 1.84
N LEU A 53 -5.48 -2.19 1.48
CA LEU A 53 -4.60 -1.02 1.40
C LEU A 53 -5.07 -0.05 0.33
N ASN A 54 -5.46 -0.54 -0.86
CA ASN A 54 -5.97 0.31 -1.93
C ASN A 54 -7.26 1.02 -1.51
N GLU A 55 -8.22 0.31 -0.90
CA GLU A 55 -9.46 0.91 -0.38
C GLU A 55 -9.18 2.03 0.64
N LEU A 56 -8.21 1.80 1.55
CA LEU A 56 -7.80 2.80 2.54
C LEU A 56 -7.13 4.02 1.88
N MET A 57 -6.31 3.81 0.85
CA MET A 57 -5.69 4.91 0.09
C MET A 57 -6.75 5.75 -0.61
N GLU A 58 -7.73 5.14 -1.27
CA GLU A 58 -8.83 5.86 -1.93
C GLU A 58 -9.69 6.65 -0.93
N GLU A 59 -10.02 6.05 0.22
CA GLU A 59 -10.73 6.76 1.28
C GLU A 59 -9.89 7.93 1.83
N ASN A 60 -8.59 7.73 2.03
CA ASN A 60 -7.69 8.79 2.48
C ASN A 60 -7.65 9.95 1.48
N ASN A 61 -7.53 9.67 0.18
CA ASN A 61 -7.56 10.68 -0.87
C ASN A 61 -8.87 11.48 -0.84
N ARG A 62 -10.02 10.80 -0.74
CA ARG A 62 -11.33 11.45 -0.61
C ARG A 62 -11.41 12.34 0.63
N LEU A 63 -10.87 11.90 1.76
CA LEU A 63 -10.84 12.68 3.00
C LEU A 63 -9.92 13.90 2.86
N ARG A 64 -8.74 13.77 2.25
CA ARG A 64 -7.82 14.89 1.99
C ARG A 64 -8.52 15.96 1.15
N MET A 65 -9.17 15.57 0.05
CA MET A 65 -9.89 16.53 -0.80
C MET A 65 -11.03 17.23 -0.06
N ARG A 66 -11.87 16.50 0.68
CA ARG A 66 -12.95 17.10 1.50
C ARG A 66 -12.42 18.02 2.60
N ASN A 67 -11.31 17.65 3.23
CA ASN A 67 -10.69 18.46 4.27
C ASN A 67 -10.19 19.79 3.70
N HIS A 68 -9.55 19.76 2.54
CA HIS A 68 -9.13 20.97 1.83
C HIS A 68 -10.31 21.88 1.44
N GLU A 69 -11.42 21.30 0.99
CA GLU A 69 -12.65 22.04 0.69
C GLU A 69 -13.21 22.72 1.94
N LEU A 70 -13.32 21.99 3.05
CA LEU A 70 -13.79 22.53 4.33
C LEU A 70 -12.87 23.64 4.85
N MET A 71 -11.55 23.46 4.79
CA MET A 71 -10.60 24.52 5.16
C MET A 71 -10.82 25.78 4.31
N SER A 72 -11.02 25.63 3.00
CA SER A 72 -11.31 26.77 2.11
C SER A 72 -12.60 27.50 2.52
N LEU A 73 -13.66 26.77 2.86
CA LEU A 73 -14.93 27.35 3.31
C LEU A 73 -14.78 28.06 4.66
N VAL A 74 -14.02 27.49 5.58
CA VAL A 74 -13.72 28.11 6.88
C VAL A 74 -12.92 29.40 6.66
N SER A 75 -11.83 29.36 5.90
CA SER A 75 -11.03 30.58 5.60
C SER A 75 -11.84 31.68 4.91
N GLN A 76 -12.78 31.32 4.02
CA GLN A 76 -13.66 32.29 3.36
C GLN A 76 -14.69 32.92 4.32
N ASN A 77 -15.27 32.12 5.23
CA ASN A 77 -16.28 32.59 6.18
C ASN A 77 -15.68 33.33 7.38
N TYR A 78 -14.47 32.99 7.77
CA TYR A 78 -13.70 33.64 8.84
C TYR A 78 -12.55 34.40 8.20
N GLN A 79 -12.82 35.57 7.60
CA GLN A 79 -11.78 36.50 7.14
C GLN A 79 -10.92 36.94 8.34
N THR A 80 -9.95 36.13 8.74
CA THR A 80 -8.85 36.55 9.61
C THR A 80 -7.76 37.11 8.71
N PRO A 81 -7.42 38.41 8.81
CA PRO A 81 -6.24 38.92 8.13
C PRO A 81 -5.03 38.15 8.67
N ALA A 82 -4.21 37.63 7.76
CA ALA A 82 -3.01 36.85 8.01
C ALA A 82 -2.37 37.15 9.38
N THR A 83 -2.54 36.25 10.34
CA THR A 83 -1.60 36.11 11.43
C THR A 83 -0.71 34.94 11.10
N ASN A 84 0.45 35.28 10.56
CA ASN A 84 1.65 34.46 10.59
C ASN A 84 1.73 33.78 11.96
N ASN A 85 1.45 32.49 12.01
CA ASN A 85 1.91 31.62 13.08
C ASN A 85 2.56 30.44 12.40
N GLU A 86 3.85 30.63 12.17
CA GLU A 86 4.83 29.56 12.15
C GLU A 86 4.58 28.66 13.37
N GLU A 87 4.05 27.46 13.16
CA GLU A 87 4.29 26.37 14.09
C GLU A 87 4.41 25.06 13.31
N GLN A 88 5.69 24.75 13.05
CA GLN A 88 6.26 23.42 12.97
C GLN A 88 5.91 22.57 11.73
N SER A 89 6.67 22.80 10.66
CA SER A 89 6.98 21.73 9.70
C SER A 89 8.49 21.65 9.55
N THR A 90 9.02 20.50 9.95
CA THR A 90 10.40 20.11 9.67
C THR A 90 10.50 19.76 8.18
N ALA A 91 11.53 20.32 7.56
CA ALA A 91 12.22 19.87 6.36
C ALA A 91 11.42 19.82 5.03
N GLU A 92 11.55 20.95 4.31
CA GLU A 92 12.03 21.01 2.91
C GLU A 92 11.12 20.44 1.80
N GLN A 93 10.17 21.27 1.36
CA GLN A 93 10.18 21.92 0.02
C GLN A 93 8.77 22.38 -0.35
N MET A 94 8.51 23.68 -0.24
CA MET A 94 8.04 24.57 -1.32
C MET A 94 7.55 25.88 -0.72
N GLU A 95 8.53 26.79 -0.54
CA GLU A 95 8.28 28.21 -0.69
C GLU A 95 7.79 28.45 -2.12
N ALA A 96 6.54 28.90 -2.26
CA ALA A 96 6.10 29.93 -3.20
C ALA A 96 4.58 29.83 -3.40
N VAL A 97 3.78 30.31 -2.46
CA VAL A 97 2.47 30.88 -2.79
C VAL A 97 2.13 31.98 -1.78
N THR A 98 2.65 33.16 -2.06
CA THR A 98 2.04 34.42 -1.63
C THR A 98 1.12 34.89 -2.75
N ASP A 99 -0.14 34.45 -2.76
CA ASP A 99 -1.24 35.22 -3.35
C ASP A 99 -2.56 34.71 -2.79
N ASP A 100 -3.39 35.63 -2.30
CA ASP A 100 -4.68 35.40 -1.60
C ASP A 100 -5.79 34.87 -2.56
N ASN A 101 -5.40 34.22 -3.66
CA ASN A 101 -6.25 33.79 -4.76
C ASN A 101 -5.78 32.51 -5.48
N THR A 102 -4.83 31.74 -4.95
CA THR A 102 -4.58 30.39 -5.49
C THR A 102 -5.82 29.53 -5.27
N SER A 103 -6.56 29.43 -6.36
CA SER A 103 -7.99 29.17 -6.42
C SER A 103 -8.28 27.71 -6.10
N GLY A 104 -9.56 27.36 -5.96
CA GLY A 104 -9.98 25.95 -5.91
C GLY A 104 -9.39 25.11 -7.06
N LYS A 105 -9.00 25.73 -8.19
CA LYS A 105 -8.34 25.08 -9.30
C LYS A 105 -6.96 24.56 -8.94
N ASP A 106 -6.07 25.36 -8.36
CA ASP A 106 -4.68 24.95 -8.08
C ASP A 106 -4.65 23.74 -7.13
N ARG A 107 -5.58 23.72 -6.17
CA ARG A 107 -5.74 22.58 -5.25
C ARG A 107 -6.16 21.32 -5.97
N LEU A 108 -7.14 21.40 -6.87
CA LEU A 108 -7.57 20.25 -7.68
C LEU A 108 -6.49 19.82 -8.68
N GLN A 109 -5.71 20.77 -9.21
CA GLN A 109 -4.56 20.49 -10.06
C GLN A 109 -3.50 19.68 -9.30
N THR A 110 -3.19 20.02 -8.05
CA THR A 110 -2.29 19.22 -7.20
C THR A 110 -2.76 17.77 -7.09
N PHE A 111 -4.04 17.52 -6.78
CA PHE A 111 -4.56 16.15 -6.71
C PHE A 111 -4.51 15.44 -8.06
N TYR A 112 -4.82 16.14 -9.15
CA TYR A 112 -4.72 15.58 -10.50
C TYR A 112 -3.29 15.17 -10.82
N ASP A 113 -2.30 16.00 -10.50
CA ASP A 113 -0.87 15.75 -10.75
C ASP A 113 -0.32 14.64 -9.83
N GLU A 114 -0.86 14.48 -8.62
CA GLU A 114 -0.63 13.31 -7.74
C GLU A 114 -1.21 11.99 -8.31
N GLY A 115 -1.91 12.05 -9.44
CA GLY A 115 -2.57 10.89 -10.06
C GLY A 115 -3.88 10.53 -9.38
N ILE A 116 -4.58 11.49 -8.79
CA ILE A 116 -5.88 11.29 -8.16
C ILE A 116 -6.97 11.90 -9.05
N HIS A 117 -8.07 11.18 -9.24
CA HIS A 117 -9.21 11.70 -9.98
C HIS A 117 -9.97 12.76 -9.17
N VAL A 118 -10.17 13.92 -9.80
CA VAL A 118 -10.98 15.03 -9.25
C VAL A 118 -12.39 15.10 -9.85
N CYS A 119 -12.70 14.24 -10.82
CA CYS A 119 -14.00 14.20 -11.48
C CYS A 119 -15.04 13.42 -10.67
N HIS A 120 -16.32 13.73 -10.88
CA HIS A 120 -17.43 13.07 -10.18
C HIS A 120 -17.45 11.53 -10.30
N PRO A 121 -17.21 10.93 -11.48
CA PRO A 121 -17.29 9.47 -11.64
C PRO A 121 -16.27 8.67 -10.81
N TYR A 122 -15.08 9.25 -10.58
CA TYR A 122 -13.94 8.55 -9.97
C TYR A 122 -13.37 9.32 -8.78
N PHE A 123 -14.16 10.17 -8.13
CA PHE A 123 -13.67 11.13 -7.15
C PHE A 123 -12.81 10.48 -6.05
N GLY A 124 -11.51 10.78 -6.06
CA GLY A 124 -10.52 10.33 -5.08
C GLY A 124 -9.92 8.96 -5.32
N SER A 125 -10.36 8.27 -6.36
CA SER A 125 -9.69 7.06 -6.85
C SER A 125 -8.37 7.40 -7.53
N GLN A 126 -7.48 6.41 -7.57
CA GLN A 126 -6.18 6.55 -8.20
C GLN A 126 -6.29 6.36 -9.73
N ARG A 127 -5.65 7.25 -10.48
CA ARG A 127 -5.46 7.15 -11.92
C ARG A 127 -4.43 6.08 -12.23
N TYR A 128 -4.55 5.48 -13.41
CA TYR A 128 -3.45 4.71 -13.96
C TYR A 128 -2.28 5.62 -14.32
N PRO A 129 -1.03 5.12 -14.30
CA PRO A 129 0.11 5.88 -14.79
C PRO A 129 -0.16 6.43 -16.19
N ASP A 130 0.11 7.73 -16.39
CA ASP A 130 -0.06 8.45 -17.66
C ASP A 130 -1.50 8.49 -18.21
N GLU A 131 -2.53 8.20 -17.41
CA GLU A 131 -3.92 8.20 -17.85
C GLU A 131 -4.51 9.61 -17.99
N GLU A 132 -4.74 10.12 -19.20
CA GLU A 132 -5.42 11.40 -19.40
C GLU A 132 -6.96 11.27 -19.26
N CYS A 133 -7.50 11.74 -18.13
CA CYS A 133 -8.94 11.70 -17.85
C CYS A 133 -9.63 12.98 -18.37
N MET A 134 -10.36 12.88 -19.49
CA MET A 134 -11.11 14.02 -20.07
C MET A 134 -12.10 14.66 -19.09
N PHE A 135 -12.69 13.89 -18.18
CA PHE A 135 -13.60 14.45 -17.17
C PHE A 135 -12.87 15.31 -16.13
N CYS A 136 -11.64 14.95 -15.77
CA CYS A 136 -10.82 15.77 -14.86
C CYS A 136 -10.40 17.06 -15.56
N GLN A 137 -9.97 16.97 -16.82
CA GLN A 137 -9.65 18.16 -17.64
C GLN A 137 -10.85 19.11 -17.73
N GLY A 138 -12.05 18.60 -18.03
CA GLY A 138 -13.26 19.43 -18.09
C GLY A 138 -13.61 20.13 -16.77
N VAL A 139 -13.31 19.50 -15.61
CA VAL A 139 -13.46 20.16 -14.29
C VAL A 139 -12.43 21.27 -14.13
N LEU A 140 -11.16 21.01 -14.48
CA LEU A 140 -10.06 21.97 -14.33
C LEU A 140 -10.23 23.18 -15.26
N ASP A 141 -10.59 22.95 -16.53
CA ASP A 141 -10.82 24.00 -17.53
C ASP A 141 -12.07 24.84 -17.18
N GLY A 142 -13.11 24.20 -16.62
CA GLY A 142 -14.33 24.89 -16.20
C GLY A 142 -14.10 25.92 -15.08
N LEU A 143 -13.03 25.76 -14.30
CA LEU A 143 -12.64 26.69 -13.25
C LEU A 143 -11.85 27.90 -13.76
N ASP A 144 -11.35 27.88 -15.00
CA ASP A 144 -10.66 29.02 -15.63
C ASP A 144 -11.59 30.10 -16.17
N HIS A 145 -12.89 29.81 -16.26
CA HIS A 145 -13.88 30.66 -16.94
C HIS A 145 -14.87 31.33 -15.98
N ASN A 146 -14.62 31.29 -14.68
CA ASN A 146 -15.48 31.85 -13.64
C ASN A 146 -14.69 32.80 -12.72
#